data_AF-A0A6A4N9N5-F1
#
_entry.id   AF-A0A6A4N9N5-F1
#
_cell.length_a   1.000
_cell.length_b   1.000
_cell.length_c   1.000
_cell.angle_alpha   90.00
_cell.angle_beta   90.00
_cell.angle_gamma   90.00
#
_symmetry.space_group_name_H-M   'P 1'
#
loop_
_entity.id
_entity.type
_entity.pdbx_description
1 polymer ?
#
loop_
_entity_poly.entity_id
_entity_poly.type
_entity_poly.pdbx_seq_one_letter_code
_entity_poly.pdbx_strand_id
1 'polypeptide(L)'
;MDLFVPRSRITDFNEGVLKDIILKQNIPIASIIFYPMNKNKWDDRMSAITPNEEVFYVLGLFRGCFVKGESEASEAQNSQILQFCKDVGIDAKVYLPSFKTQLEWVEHYGSK
;
A
#
# COMPACT_ATOMS: atom_id res chain seq x y z
N MET A 1 1.60 3.32 -6.77
CA MET A 1 1.94 2.60 -5.52
C MET A 1 0.92 1.49 -5.39
N ASP A 2 1.40 0.29 -5.11
CA ASP A 2 0.57 -0.88 -4.95
C ASP A 2 0.77 -1.44 -3.54
N LEU A 3 -0.32 -1.82 -2.87
CA LEU A 3 -0.33 -2.15 -1.46
C LEU A 3 -1.26 -3.34 -1.21
N PHE A 4 -0.81 -4.29 -0.40
CA PHE A 4 -1.66 -5.32 0.19
C PHE A 4 -2.07 -4.90 1.60
N VAL A 5 -3.36 -4.83 1.85
CA VAL A 5 -3.97 -4.38 3.11
C VAL A 5 -4.68 -5.57 3.77
N PRO A 6 -4.39 -5.90 5.04
CA PRO A 6 -5.10 -6.95 5.76
C PRO A 6 -6.62 -6.67 5.82
N ARG A 7 -7.46 -7.69 5.63
CA ARG A 7 -8.93 -7.53 5.65
C ARG A 7 -9.42 -6.99 6.99
N SER A 8 -8.83 -7.43 8.10
CA SER A 8 -9.23 -6.99 9.44
C SER A 8 -9.15 -5.47 9.64
N ARG A 9 -8.29 -4.79 8.86
CA ARG A 9 -8.00 -3.35 8.97
C ARG A 9 -8.64 -2.51 7.86
N ILE A 10 -9.50 -3.09 7.04
CA ILE A 10 -10.03 -2.43 5.83
C ILE A 10 -10.86 -1.18 6.15
N THR A 11 -11.58 -1.17 7.26
CA THR A 11 -12.39 -0.02 7.70
C THR A 11 -11.49 1.13 8.13
N ASP A 12 -10.49 0.84 8.96
CA ASP A 12 -9.50 1.85 9.40
C ASP A 12 -8.75 2.44 8.20
N PHE A 13 -8.36 1.59 7.26
CA PHE A 13 -7.73 2.01 6.01
C PHE A 13 -8.65 2.88 5.17
N ASN A 14 -9.93 2.53 5.04
CA ASN A 14 -10.89 3.34 4.29
C ASN A 14 -11.08 4.73 4.90
N GLU A 15 -11.25 4.83 6.22
CA GLU A 15 -11.44 6.12 6.89
C GLU A 15 -10.17 6.98 6.85
N GLY A 16 -9.00 6.40 7.16
CA GLY A 16 -7.75 7.15 7.27
C GLY A 16 -7.00 7.37 5.95
N VAL A 17 -7.20 6.53 4.93
CA VAL A 17 -6.50 6.65 3.65
C VAL A 17 -7.41 7.10 2.53
N LEU A 18 -8.48 6.35 2.24
CA LEU A 18 -9.30 6.61 1.06
C LEU A 18 -10.12 7.91 1.23
N LYS A 19 -10.84 8.03 2.35
CA LYS A 19 -11.70 9.18 2.65
C LYS A 19 -10.96 10.39 3.21
N ASP A 20 -9.81 10.19 3.83
CA ASP A 20 -9.02 11.27 4.40
C ASP A 20 -7.86 11.66 3.48
N ILE A 21 -6.73 10.94 3.52
CA ILE A 21 -5.52 11.32 2.78
C ILE A 21 -5.76 11.52 1.28
N ILE A 22 -6.32 10.52 0.59
CA ILE A 22 -6.49 10.54 -0.86
C ILE A 22 -7.54 11.57 -1.27
N LEU A 23 -8.74 11.49 -0.69
CA LEU A 23 -9.86 12.34 -1.07
C LEU A 23 -9.60 13.82 -0.78
N LYS A 24 -9.00 14.16 0.38
CA LYS A 24 -8.78 15.57 0.76
C LYS A 24 -7.67 16.23 -0.04
N GLN A 25 -6.61 15.50 -0.36
CA GLN A 25 -5.50 16.05 -1.14
C GLN A 25 -5.83 16.15 -2.62
N ASN A 26 -6.73 15.28 -3.11
CA ASN A 26 -7.25 15.30 -4.48
C ASN A 26 -6.15 15.39 -5.55
N ILE A 27 -5.03 14.71 -5.31
CA ILE A 27 -3.95 14.56 -6.29
C ILE A 27 -4.50 13.72 -7.46
N PRO A 28 -4.23 14.10 -8.73
CA PRO A 28 -4.73 13.35 -9.88
C PRO A 28 -4.36 11.87 -9.84
N ILE A 29 -5.38 11.02 -9.96
CA ILE A 29 -5.24 9.56 -10.07
C ILE A 29 -6.01 9.13 -11.32
N ALA A 30 -5.34 8.45 -12.25
CA ALA A 30 -5.97 7.99 -13.48
C ALA A 30 -6.93 6.83 -13.22
N SER A 31 -6.54 5.90 -12.34
CA SER A 31 -7.43 4.85 -11.86
C SER A 31 -7.00 4.32 -10.49
N ILE A 32 -8.00 3.85 -9.74
CA ILE A 32 -7.82 3.14 -8.47
C ILE A 32 -8.41 1.74 -8.67
N ILE A 33 -7.64 0.72 -8.33
CA ILE A 33 -8.18 -0.64 -8.17
C ILE A 33 -8.16 -1.01 -6.69
N PHE A 34 -9.26 -1.58 -6.20
CA PHE A 34 -9.38 -2.00 -4.82
C PHE A 34 -10.25 -3.25 -4.70
N TYR A 35 -9.65 -4.40 -4.42
CA TYR A 35 -10.35 -5.69 -4.45
C TYR A 35 -9.67 -6.75 -3.55
N PRO A 36 -10.42 -7.76 -3.06
CA PRO A 36 -9.87 -8.80 -2.19
C PRO A 36 -9.12 -9.90 -2.96
N MET A 37 -8.18 -10.54 -2.28
CA MET A 37 -7.39 -11.69 -2.70
C MET A 37 -7.44 -12.77 -1.61
N ASN A 38 -7.39 -14.04 -2.01
CA ASN A 38 -7.34 -15.18 -1.09
C ASN A 38 -5.89 -15.64 -0.90
N LYS A 39 -5.39 -15.65 0.33
CA LYS A 39 -4.02 -16.07 0.67
C LYS A 39 -3.75 -17.54 0.33
N ASN A 40 -4.77 -18.40 0.37
CA ASN A 40 -4.64 -19.81 -0.03
C ASN A 40 -4.27 -20.06 -1.51
N LYS A 41 -4.21 -19.00 -2.34
CA LYS A 41 -3.69 -19.05 -3.72
C LYS A 41 -2.23 -18.61 -3.82
N TRP A 42 -1.59 -18.26 -2.71
CA TRP A 42 -0.20 -17.85 -2.61
C TRP A 42 0.61 -18.93 -1.90
N ASP A 43 1.76 -19.30 -2.46
CA ASP A 43 2.68 -20.24 -1.83
C ASP A 43 3.65 -19.47 -0.92
N ASP A 44 3.50 -19.65 0.40
CA ASP A 44 4.31 -18.95 1.39
C ASP A 44 5.81 -19.31 1.31
N ARG A 45 6.19 -20.39 0.61
CA ARG A 45 7.59 -20.74 0.34
C ARG A 45 8.25 -19.83 -0.70
N MET A 46 7.47 -19.06 -1.46
CA MET A 46 7.98 -18.11 -2.45
C MET A 46 8.39 -16.79 -1.80
N SER A 47 9.21 -15.98 -2.49
CA SER A 47 9.72 -14.72 -1.96
C SER A 47 8.68 -13.60 -1.84
N ALA A 48 7.49 -13.74 -2.45
CA ALA A 48 6.44 -12.74 -2.34
C ALA A 48 5.98 -12.57 -0.88
N ILE A 49 5.82 -11.31 -0.46
CA ILE A 49 5.33 -10.96 0.87
C ILE A 49 3.85 -10.57 0.78
N THR A 50 3.02 -11.21 1.60
CA THR A 50 1.58 -10.94 1.73
C THR A 50 1.22 -10.73 3.20
N PRO A 51 0.11 -10.04 3.51
CA PRO A 51 -0.41 -9.98 4.87
C PRO A 51 -0.66 -11.36 5.48
N ASN A 52 -0.58 -11.48 6.80
CA ASN A 52 -0.85 -12.74 7.49
C ASN A 52 -2.35 -12.97 7.78
N GLU A 53 -3.18 -12.93 6.73
CA GLU A 53 -4.63 -13.16 6.81
C GLU A 53 -5.11 -14.00 5.62
N GLU A 54 -6.18 -14.78 5.82
CA GLU A 54 -6.80 -15.59 4.75
C GLU A 54 -7.27 -14.75 3.56
N VAL A 55 -7.69 -13.51 3.83
CA VAL A 55 -8.10 -12.54 2.81
C VAL A 55 -7.36 -11.24 3.07
N PHE A 56 -6.83 -10.64 2.02
CA PHE A 56 -6.27 -9.29 2.04
C PHE A 56 -6.72 -8.53 0.79
N TYR A 57 -6.65 -7.21 0.81
CA TYR A 57 -7.07 -6.36 -0.30
C TYR A 57 -5.86 -5.81 -1.05
N VAL A 58 -5.96 -5.77 -2.37
CA VAL A 58 -5.01 -5.06 -3.23
C VAL A 58 -5.53 -3.65 -3.41
N LEU A 59 -4.72 -2.65 -3.11
CA LEU A 59 -4.88 -1.28 -3.57
C LEU A 59 -3.83 -1.02 -4.64
N GLY A 60 -4.26 -0.59 -5.83
CA GLY A 60 -3.38 -0.06 -6.87
C GLY A 60 -3.75 1.39 -7.17
N LEU A 61 -2.80 2.30 -7.01
CA LEU A 61 -2.93 3.72 -7.35
C LEU A 61 -2.15 4.02 -8.63
N PHE A 62 -2.84 4.10 -9.75
CA PHE A 62 -2.26 4.40 -11.05
C PHE A 62 -2.36 5.89 -11.34
N ARG A 63 -1.22 6.58 -11.27
CA ARG A 63 -1.12 8.03 -11.50
C ARG A 63 -0.33 8.29 -12.77
N GLY A 64 -0.85 9.17 -13.62
CA GLY A 64 -0.06 9.80 -14.67
C GLY A 64 0.47 11.13 -14.14
N CYS A 65 1.79 11.34 -14.21
CA CYS A 65 2.43 12.61 -13.84
C CYS A 65 2.90 13.27 -15.13
N PHE A 66 2.24 14.35 -15.53
CA PHE A 66 2.45 15.05 -16.80
C PHE A 66 2.98 16.48 -16.60
N VAL A 67 2.75 17.07 -15.43
CA VAL A 67 3.29 18.39 -15.08
C VAL A 67 4.29 18.31 -13.93
N LYS A 68 5.20 19.28 -13.88
CA LYS A 68 6.23 19.37 -12.84
C LYS A 68 5.59 19.42 -11.45
N GLY A 69 6.10 18.61 -10.52
CA GLY A 69 5.61 18.56 -9.14
C GLY A 69 4.59 17.44 -8.87
N GLU A 70 3.96 16.85 -9.90
CA GLU A 70 2.98 15.77 -9.69
C GLU A 70 3.61 14.48 -9.17
N SER A 71 4.85 14.19 -9.59
CA SER A 71 5.58 13.02 -9.11
C SER A 71 5.92 13.17 -7.63
N GLU A 72 6.43 14.34 -7.24
CA GLU A 72 6.81 14.66 -5.86
C GLU A 72 5.59 14.67 -4.94
N ALA A 73 4.47 15.26 -5.38
CA ALA A 73 3.21 15.21 -4.65
C ALA A 73 2.69 13.77 -4.48
N SER A 74 2.79 12.96 -5.53
CA SER A 74 2.41 11.54 -5.50
C SER A 74 3.27 10.71 -4.55
N GLU A 75 4.58 10.94 -4.54
CA GLU A 75 5.53 10.29 -3.64
C GLU A 75 5.32 10.72 -2.18
N ALA A 76 5.04 12.00 -1.94
CA ALA A 76 4.70 12.51 -0.62
C ALA A 76 3.41 11.87 -0.08
N GLN A 77 2.37 11.78 -0.91
CA GLN A 77 1.13 11.10 -0.54
C GLN A 77 1.35 9.61 -0.26
N ASN A 78 2.16 8.90 -1.08
CA ASN A 78 2.50 7.51 -0.82
C ASN A 78 3.18 7.34 0.54
N SER A 79 4.15 8.20 0.84
CA SER A 79 4.88 8.19 2.11
C SER A 79 3.95 8.42 3.30
N GLN A 80 2.99 9.34 3.17
CA GLN A 80 1.99 9.61 4.19
C GLN A 80 1.04 8.41 4.42
N ILE A 81 0.64 7.72 3.35
CA ILE A 81 -0.21 6.52 3.45
C ILE A 81 0.53 5.39 4.20
N LEU A 82 1.81 5.17 3.87
CA LEU A 82 2.62 4.16 4.55
C LEU A 82 2.86 4.52 6.02
N GLN A 83 3.11 5.79 6.31
CA GLN A 83 3.27 6.29 7.68
C GLN A 83 1.98 6.10 8.48
N PHE A 84 0.82 6.45 7.91
CA PHE A 84 -0.48 6.18 8.55
C PHE A 84 -0.64 4.70 8.89
N CYS A 85 -0.36 3.80 7.94
CA CYS A 85 -0.45 2.35 8.18
C CYS A 85 0.44 1.93 9.35
N LYS A 86 1.67 2.44 9.41
CA LYS A 86 2.61 2.18 10.52
C LYS A 86 2.07 2.69 11.86
N ASP A 87 1.57 3.92 11.90
CA ASP A 87 1.12 4.59 13.12
C ASP A 87 -0.09 3.91 13.76
N VAL A 88 -1.04 3.43 12.94
CA VAL A 88 -2.23 2.72 13.42
C VAL A 88 -2.06 1.20 13.43
N GLY A 89 -0.84 0.69 13.21
CA GLY A 89 -0.49 -0.73 13.27
C GLY A 89 -1.14 -1.59 12.19
N ILE A 90 -1.45 -1.03 11.02
CA ILE A 90 -1.87 -1.79 9.84
C ILE A 90 -0.62 -2.39 9.20
N ASP A 91 -0.47 -3.72 9.26
CA ASP A 91 0.64 -4.43 8.60
C ASP A 91 0.43 -4.55 7.09
N ALA A 92 0.41 -3.40 6.41
CA ALA A 92 0.28 -3.31 4.97
C ALA A 92 1.61 -3.65 4.30
N LYS A 93 1.56 -4.41 3.19
CA LYS A 93 2.75 -4.85 2.44
C LYS A 93 2.80 -4.14 1.09
N VAL A 94 3.86 -3.39 0.82
CA VAL A 94 4.06 -2.75 -0.50
C VAL A 94 4.24 -3.83 -1.56
N TYR A 95 3.43 -3.78 -2.60
CA TYR A 95 3.58 -4.61 -3.79
C TYR A 95 4.34 -3.82 -4.86
N LEU A 96 5.23 -4.50 -5.60
CA LEU A 96 6.19 -3.88 -6.52
C LEU A 96 7.04 -2.76 -5.86
N PRO A 97 7.65 -3.01 -4.68
CA PRO A 97 8.41 -1.99 -3.98
C PRO A 97 9.66 -1.56 -4.73
N SER A 98 10.03 -0.28 -4.57
CA SER A 98 11.32 0.28 -4.98
C SER A 98 12.00 0.93 -3.78
N PHE A 99 12.31 0.11 -2.77
CA PHE A 99 13.02 0.56 -1.58
C PHE A 99 14.47 0.93 -1.91
N LYS A 100 14.98 1.99 -1.28
CA LYS A 100 16.29 2.57 -1.58
C LYS A 100 17.40 2.01 -0.68
N THR A 101 17.03 1.41 0.44
CA THR A 101 17.97 0.92 1.45
C THR A 101 17.75 -0.56 1.77
N GLN A 102 18.82 -1.25 2.16
CA GLN A 102 18.73 -2.63 2.63
C GLN A 102 17.86 -2.76 3.89
N LEU A 103 17.85 -1.74 4.76
CA LEU A 103 17.04 -1.75 5.98
C LEU A 103 15.54 -1.79 5.65
N GLU A 104 15.08 -0.98 4.70
CA GLU A 104 13.69 -1.01 4.25
C GLU A 104 13.31 -2.38 3.66
N TRP A 105 14.24 -3.02 2.95
CA TRP A 105 14.04 -4.40 2.48
C TRP A 105 13.93 -5.39 3.63
N VAL A 106 14.80 -5.31 4.64
CA VAL A 106 14.74 -6.18 5.84
C VAL A 106 13.42 -5.97 6.58
N GLU A 107 12.97 -4.73 6.75
CA GLU A 107 11.66 -4.42 7.35
C GLU A 107 10.49 -5.00 6.54
N HIS A 108 10.57 -4.95 5.20
CA HIS A 108 9.56 -5.49 4.31
C HIS A 108 9.42 -7.02 4.42
N TYR A 109 10.55 -7.74 4.39
CA TYR A 109 10.57 -9.21 4.50
C TYR A 109 10.28 -9.68 5.93
N GLY A 110 10.63 -8.89 6.95
CA GLY A 110 10.44 -9.24 8.35
C GLY A 110 11.24 -10.50 8.72
N SER A 111 10.58 -11.49 9.31
CA SER A 111 11.20 -12.76 9.70
C SER A 111 11.28 -13.80 8.57
N LYS A 112 10.87 -13.44 7.34
CA LYS A 112 10.93 -14.33 6.18
C LYS A 112 12.33 -14.41 5.58
#